data_AF-A0A7W1HNL1-F1
#
_entry.id   AF-A0A7W1HNL1-F1
#
_cell.length_a   1.000
_cell.length_b   1.000
_cell.length_c   1.000
_cell.angle_alpha   90.00
_cell.angle_beta   90.00
_cell.angle_gamma   90.00
#
_symmetry.space_group_name_H-M   'P 1'
#
loop_
_entity.id
_entity.type
_entity.pdbx_description
1 polymer ?
#
loop_
_entity_poly.entity_id
_entity_poly.type
_entity_poly.pdbx_seq_one_letter_code
_entity_poly.pdbx_strand_id
1 'polypeptide(L)'
;MLAVMTLLSYGCPVQAIVVAFDVDEHTVARWQGESGSQCRRVHEHLVEAGKVALLQVQADEIRVKAVGGVFWLASRAMEVRSRLWLGSVISHNRDGQLIGGLLIRVRACGPVEKILLVTDGLSSYKSQALKVFREALHTGKVGRPRLVLGTGVMIARVIKRYQRRRVVEVMRRVVAGSEAEVISRVIAT
;
A
#
# COMPACT_ATOMS: atom_id res chain seq x y z
N MET A 1 14.79 6.13 26.44
CA MET A 1 14.47 6.01 25.00
C MET A 1 13.56 4.82 24.69
N LEU A 2 13.95 3.56 24.92
CA LEU A 2 13.13 2.39 24.54
C LEU A 2 11.71 2.42 25.13
N ALA A 3 11.59 2.64 26.45
CA ALA A 3 10.29 2.75 27.13
C ALA A 3 9.40 3.87 26.57
N VAL A 4 10.00 5.02 26.22
CA VAL A 4 9.30 6.16 25.59
C VAL A 4 8.78 5.77 24.21
N MET A 5 9.61 5.12 23.38
CA MET A 5 9.19 4.64 22.07
C MET A 5 8.11 3.57 22.16
N THR A 6 8.19 2.68 23.15
CA THR A 6 7.15 1.68 23.43
C THR A 6 5.83 2.38 23.76
N LEU A 7 5.82 3.34 24.68
CA LEU A 7 4.61 4.08 25.05
C LEU A 7 4.01 4.88 23.89
N LEU A 8 4.84 5.54 23.08
CA LEU A 8 4.40 6.19 21.84
C LEU A 8 3.76 5.18 20.87
N SER A 9 4.34 3.98 20.74
CA SER A 9 3.79 2.93 19.86
C SER A 9 2.45 2.39 20.35
N TYR A 10 2.21 2.38 21.67
CA TYR A 10 0.90 2.06 22.26
C TYR A 10 -0.11 3.21 22.19
N GLY A 11 0.28 4.38 21.67
CA GLY A 11 -0.60 5.54 21.53
C GLY A 11 -0.71 6.42 22.78
N CYS A 12 0.26 6.33 23.70
CA CYS A 12 0.30 7.20 24.87
C CYS A 12 0.50 8.67 24.44
N PRO A 13 -0.26 9.64 25.00
CA PRO A 13 -0.05 11.06 24.74
C PRO A 13 1.36 11.50 25.13
N VAL A 14 1.99 12.35 24.30
CA VAL A 14 3.35 12.88 24.53
C VAL A 14 3.47 13.54 25.91
N GLN A 15 2.46 14.31 26.31
CA GLN A 15 2.42 15.01 27.60
C GLN A 15 2.45 14.04 28.80
N ALA A 16 1.82 12.87 28.68
CA ALA A 16 1.87 11.86 29.75
C ALA A 16 3.27 11.25 29.89
N ILE A 17 4.00 11.11 28.78
CA ILE A 17 5.38 10.62 28.77
C ILE A 17 6.33 11.67 29.37
N VAL A 18 6.15 12.95 29.00
CA VAL A 18 6.91 14.09 29.54
C VAL A 18 6.80 14.12 31.06
N VAL A 19 5.58 14.02 31.60
CA VAL A 19 5.33 14.02 33.06
C VAL A 19 5.87 12.75 33.72
N ALA A 20 5.70 11.58 33.11
CA ALA A 20 6.08 10.31 33.73
C ALA A 20 7.61 10.08 33.78
N PHE A 21 8.35 10.60 32.80
CA PHE A 21 9.79 10.39 32.68
C PHE A 21 10.63 11.64 32.93
N ASP A 22 10.00 12.79 33.20
CA ASP A 22 10.65 14.10 33.38
C ASP A 22 11.56 14.45 32.19
N VAL A 23 11.05 14.20 30.96
CA VAL A 23 11.78 14.43 29.71
C VAL A 23 11.14 15.56 28.93
N ASP A 24 11.96 16.46 28.39
CA ASP A 24 11.50 17.55 27.54
C ASP A 24 10.74 17.08 26.28
N GLU A 25 9.68 17.80 25.92
CA GLU A 25 8.81 17.47 24.79
C GLU A 25 9.56 17.46 23.45
N HIS A 26 10.52 18.39 23.26
CA HIS A 26 11.34 18.42 22.04
C HIS A 26 12.24 17.20 21.93
N THR A 27 12.68 16.64 23.07
CA THR A 27 13.46 15.41 23.10
C THR A 27 12.60 14.21 22.70
N VAL A 28 11.36 14.12 23.18
CA VAL A 28 10.42 13.06 22.77
C VAL A 28 10.08 13.18 21.27
N ALA A 29 9.82 14.38 20.78
CA ALA A 29 9.57 14.64 19.36
C ALA A 29 10.77 14.27 18.48
N ARG A 30 11.99 14.58 18.93
CA ARG A 30 13.22 14.18 18.23
C ARG A 30 13.38 12.67 18.15
N TRP A 31 13.19 11.96 19.26
CA TRP A 31 13.27 10.49 19.28
C TRP A 31 12.20 9.84 18.39
N GLN A 32 11.00 10.40 18.35
CA GLN A 32 9.96 9.95 17.43
C GLN A 32 10.40 10.11 15.97
N GLY A 33 10.98 11.26 15.59
CA GLY A 33 11.47 11.52 14.24
C GLY A 33 12.65 10.64 13.83
N GLU A 34 13.61 10.45 14.74
CA GLU A 34 14.77 9.57 14.53
C GLU A 34 14.33 8.11 14.36
N SER A 35 13.41 7.64 15.21
CA SER A 35 12.86 6.29 15.13
C SER A 35 12.03 6.09 13.86
N GLY A 36 11.23 7.08 13.45
CA GLY A 36 10.52 7.03 12.18
C GLY A 36 11.46 6.93 10.98
N SER A 37 12.59 7.64 11.02
CA SER A 37 13.64 7.56 9.99
C SER A 37 14.31 6.19 9.97
N GLN A 38 14.56 5.59 11.14
CA GLN A 38 15.04 4.21 11.22
C GLN A 38 14.02 3.21 10.65
N CYS A 39 12.74 3.31 11.02
CA CYS A 39 11.68 2.45 10.49
C CYS A 39 11.60 2.52 8.97
N ARG A 40 11.74 3.72 8.39
CA ARG A 40 11.81 3.90 6.94
C ARG A 40 12.98 3.14 6.31
N ARG A 41 14.20 3.31 6.85
CA ARG A 41 15.38 2.59 6.34
C ARG A 41 15.25 1.08 6.45
N VAL A 42 14.70 0.59 7.56
CA VAL A 42 14.45 -0.85 7.76
C VAL A 42 13.42 -1.36 6.74
N HIS A 43 12.36 -0.59 6.48
CA HIS A 43 11.36 -0.93 5.47
C HIS A 43 11.97 -0.98 4.07
N GLU A 44 12.74 0.04 3.67
CA GLU A 44 13.44 0.10 2.39
C GLU A 44 14.43 -1.07 2.24
N HIS A 45 15.16 -1.42 3.31
CA HIS A 45 16.15 -2.49 3.27
C HIS A 45 15.57 -3.90 3.31
N LEU A 46 14.49 -4.15 4.05
CA LEU A 46 13.93 -5.49 4.21
C LEU A 46 12.82 -5.78 3.21
N VAL A 47 11.97 -4.79 2.95
CA VAL A 47 10.74 -4.96 2.16
C VAL A 47 10.96 -4.55 0.71
N GLU A 48 11.62 -3.42 0.45
CA GLU A 48 11.92 -2.96 -0.91
C GLU A 48 13.14 -3.63 -1.56
N ALA A 49 13.82 -4.54 -0.85
CA ALA A 49 14.95 -5.31 -1.39
C ALA A 49 14.57 -6.43 -2.37
N GLY A 50 13.33 -6.48 -2.84
CA GLY A 50 12.90 -7.39 -3.92
C GLY A 50 12.73 -8.85 -3.52
N LYS A 51 12.83 -9.20 -2.23
CA LYS A 51 12.80 -10.59 -1.74
C LYS A 51 11.40 -11.09 -1.37
N VAL A 52 10.38 -10.24 -1.45
CA VAL A 52 9.01 -10.60 -1.02
C VAL A 52 8.29 -11.32 -2.15
N ALA A 53 7.77 -12.51 -1.89
CA ALA A 53 6.92 -13.24 -2.83
C ALA A 53 5.54 -12.56 -2.90
N LEU A 54 5.33 -11.73 -3.93
CA LEU A 54 4.08 -11.00 -4.14
C LEU A 54 3.04 -11.92 -4.80
N LEU A 55 2.31 -12.68 -3.99
CA LEU A 55 1.23 -13.56 -4.45
C LEU A 55 -0.10 -12.81 -4.53
N GLN A 56 -0.61 -12.38 -3.37
CA GLN A 56 -1.85 -11.62 -3.29
C GLN A 56 -1.60 -10.34 -2.49
N VAL A 57 -1.76 -9.20 -3.14
CA VAL A 57 -1.65 -7.88 -2.52
C VAL A 57 -3.03 -7.25 -2.46
N GLN A 58 -3.52 -7.01 -1.25
CA GLN A 58 -4.69 -6.16 -1.04
C GLN A 58 -4.20 -4.72 -0.96
N ALA A 59 -4.88 -3.78 -1.60
CA ALA A 59 -4.62 -2.34 -1.52
C ALA A 59 -5.88 -1.60 -1.04
N ASP A 60 -5.76 -0.86 0.07
CA ASP A 60 -6.85 -0.07 0.65
C ASP A 60 -6.35 1.32 1.10
N GLU A 61 -7.30 2.22 1.32
CA GLU A 61 -7.08 3.62 1.65
C GLU A 61 -7.76 3.99 2.97
N ILE A 62 -7.02 4.73 3.80
CA ILE A 62 -7.53 5.21 5.09
C ILE A 62 -7.60 6.73 5.06
N ARG A 63 -8.76 7.26 5.42
CA ARG A 63 -8.94 8.70 5.64
C ARG A 63 -8.55 9.04 7.07
N VAL A 64 -7.49 9.84 7.22
CA VAL A 64 -6.97 10.28 8.52
C VAL A 64 -7.31 11.75 8.72
N LYS A 65 -7.83 12.11 9.90
CA LYS A 65 -7.98 13.51 10.31
C LYS A 65 -6.78 13.85 11.19
N ALA A 66 -6.03 14.87 10.82
CA ALA A 66 -4.93 15.38 11.64
C ALA A 66 -5.10 16.89 11.85
N VAL A 67 -4.36 17.45 12.81
CA VAL A 67 -4.33 18.90 13.04
C VAL A 67 -3.79 19.56 11.76
N GLY A 68 -4.59 20.42 11.14
CA GLY A 68 -4.25 21.06 9.86
C GLY A 68 -4.92 20.45 8.61
N GLY A 69 -5.71 19.37 8.73
CA GLY A 69 -6.56 18.92 7.62
C GLY A 69 -6.90 17.43 7.59
N VAL A 70 -7.52 17.03 6.47
CA VAL A 70 -7.80 15.63 6.15
C VAL A 70 -6.71 15.11 5.22
N PHE A 71 -6.14 13.96 5.58
CA PHE A 71 -5.12 13.27 4.81
C PHE A 71 -5.66 11.91 4.34
N TRP A 72 -5.19 11.48 3.18
CA TRP A 72 -5.43 10.15 2.63
C TRP A 72 -4.15 9.34 2.73
N LEU A 73 -4.27 8.21 3.39
CA LEU A 73 -3.20 7.27 3.65
C LEU A 73 -3.45 6.03 2.77
N ALA A 74 -2.75 5.93 1.64
CA ALA A 74 -2.73 4.72 0.83
C ALA A 74 -1.64 3.81 1.38
N SER A 75 -1.99 2.94 2.33
CA SER A 75 -0.98 2.23 3.14
C SER A 75 -1.24 0.79 3.39
N ARG A 76 -2.36 0.29 2.88
CA ARG A 76 -2.71 -1.10 3.07
C ARG A 76 -2.40 -1.88 1.82
N ALA A 77 -1.18 -1.77 1.27
CA ALA A 77 -0.65 -2.76 0.33
C ALA A 77 -0.13 -3.94 1.16
N MET A 78 -1.01 -4.87 1.52
CA MET A 78 -0.68 -6.00 2.39
C MET A 78 -0.64 -7.27 1.57
N GLU A 79 0.46 -8.01 1.67
CA GLU A 79 0.53 -9.35 1.12
C GLU A 79 -0.25 -10.30 2.04
N VAL A 80 -1.24 -11.02 1.50
CA VAL A 80 -2.25 -11.72 2.31
C VAL A 80 -1.65 -12.91 3.07
N ARG A 81 -0.69 -13.62 2.48
CA ARG A 81 -0.12 -14.84 3.06
C ARG A 81 0.82 -14.55 4.22
N SER A 82 1.71 -13.59 4.07
CA SER A 82 2.70 -13.14 5.05
C SER A 82 2.15 -12.05 5.99
N ARG A 83 1.00 -11.45 5.64
CA ARG A 83 0.44 -10.26 6.30
C ARG A 83 1.42 -9.09 6.37
N LEU A 84 2.43 -9.09 5.50
CA LEU A 84 3.45 -8.07 5.46
C LEU A 84 2.91 -6.80 4.82
N TRP A 85 3.17 -5.67 5.45
CA TRP A 85 2.89 -4.36 4.88
C TRP A 85 3.99 -4.00 3.90
N LEU A 86 3.64 -3.81 2.62
CA LEU A 86 4.58 -3.57 1.53
C LEU A 86 4.97 -2.08 1.40
N GLY A 87 4.12 -1.18 1.90
CA GLY A 87 4.45 0.24 1.93
C GLY A 87 3.26 1.16 2.13
N SER A 88 3.58 2.42 2.37
CA SER A 88 2.63 3.50 2.68
C SER A 88 2.97 4.78 1.95
N VAL A 89 1.97 5.45 1.39
CA VAL A 89 2.06 6.80 0.84
C VAL A 89 0.97 7.66 1.47
N ILE A 90 1.32 8.90 1.82
CA ILE A 90 0.40 9.89 2.41
C ILE A 90 0.25 11.04 1.42
N SER A 91 -0.98 11.49 1.18
CA SER A 91 -1.26 12.71 0.42
C SER A 91 -2.47 13.43 1.01
N HIS A 92 -2.55 14.74 0.81
CA HIS A 92 -3.76 15.51 1.15
C HIS A 92 -4.95 15.14 0.28
N ASN A 93 -4.70 14.73 -0.96
CA ASN A 93 -5.73 14.44 -1.95
C ASN A 93 -5.74 12.95 -2.31
N ARG A 94 -6.95 12.42 -2.53
CA ARG A 94 -7.16 11.09 -3.09
C ARG A 94 -6.92 11.13 -4.60
N ASP A 95 -5.66 11.14 -4.99
CA ASP A 95 -5.25 11.30 -6.39
C ASP A 95 -4.64 10.03 -7.00
N GLY A 96 -4.42 10.06 -8.31
CA GLY A 96 -3.73 8.98 -9.01
C GLY A 96 -2.23 8.91 -8.71
N GLN A 97 -1.63 9.97 -8.18
CA GLN A 97 -0.19 10.03 -7.86
C GLN A 97 0.10 9.24 -6.59
N LEU A 98 -0.73 9.37 -5.56
CA LEU A 98 -0.75 8.58 -4.34
C LEU A 98 -0.77 7.08 -4.67
N ILE A 99 -1.70 6.67 -5.53
CA ILE A 99 -1.86 5.28 -5.94
C ILE A 99 -0.70 4.81 -6.81
N GLY A 100 -0.24 5.65 -7.75
CA GLY A 100 0.95 5.36 -8.55
C GLY A 100 2.19 5.14 -7.68
N GLY A 101 2.41 6.01 -6.69
CA GLY A 101 3.53 5.88 -5.74
C GLY A 101 3.46 4.61 -4.91
N LEU A 102 2.27 4.22 -4.43
CA LEU A 102 2.09 2.97 -3.70
C LEU A 102 2.42 1.75 -4.59
N LEU A 103 1.90 1.73 -5.82
CA LEU A 103 2.13 0.62 -6.75
C LEU A 103 3.60 0.52 -7.18
N ILE A 104 4.30 1.65 -7.31
CA ILE A 104 5.75 1.66 -7.57
C ILE A 104 6.50 1.02 -6.41
N ARG A 105 6.15 1.35 -5.16
CA ARG A 105 6.74 0.69 -3.98
C ARG A 105 6.45 -0.81 -3.96
N VAL A 106 5.20 -1.21 -4.24
CA VAL A 106 4.84 -2.64 -4.34
C VAL A 106 5.66 -3.35 -5.42
N ARG A 107 5.88 -2.72 -6.58
CA ARG A 107 6.73 -3.27 -7.63
C ARG A 107 8.20 -3.39 -7.20
N ALA A 108 8.71 -2.49 -6.37
CA ALA A 108 10.06 -2.59 -5.82
C ALA A 108 10.21 -3.75 -4.81
N CYS A 109 9.13 -4.14 -4.15
CA CYS A 109 9.17 -5.17 -3.10
C CYS A 109 9.41 -6.60 -3.62
N GLY A 110 9.13 -6.87 -4.90
CA GLY A 110 9.29 -8.23 -5.43
C GLY A 110 8.85 -8.42 -6.88
N PRO A 111 9.00 -9.64 -7.42
CA PRO A 111 8.66 -9.96 -8.80
C PRO A 111 7.15 -9.86 -9.05
N VAL A 112 6.78 -9.13 -10.10
CA VAL A 112 5.39 -8.81 -10.45
C VAL A 112 4.75 -9.89 -11.33
N GLU A 113 5.52 -10.86 -11.83
CA GLU A 113 5.10 -11.82 -12.86
C GLU A 113 3.82 -12.60 -12.55
N LYS A 114 3.52 -12.84 -11.27
CA LYS A 114 2.36 -13.61 -10.80
C LYS A 114 1.59 -12.90 -9.67
N ILE A 115 1.51 -11.57 -9.70
CA ILE A 115 0.81 -10.82 -8.65
C ILE A 115 -0.72 -10.80 -8.86
N LEU A 116 -1.48 -11.04 -7.79
CA LEU A 116 -2.90 -10.72 -7.71
C LEU A 116 -3.08 -9.44 -6.88
N LEU A 117 -3.40 -8.32 -7.54
CA LEU A 117 -3.76 -7.08 -6.85
C LEU A 117 -5.27 -6.99 -6.64
N VAL A 118 -5.71 -6.89 -5.38
CA VAL A 118 -7.11 -6.69 -5.00
C VAL A 118 -7.28 -5.28 -4.45
N THR A 119 -8.10 -4.45 -5.09
CA THR A 119 -8.28 -3.05 -4.72
C THR A 119 -9.72 -2.70 -4.36
N ASP A 120 -9.90 -1.66 -3.54
CA ASP A 120 -11.23 -1.08 -3.30
C ASP A 120 -11.73 -0.29 -4.53
N GLY A 121 -12.98 0.16 -4.46
CA GLY A 121 -13.77 0.74 -5.54
C GLY A 121 -13.25 2.04 -6.16
N LEU A 122 -11.99 2.46 -6.02
CA LEU A 122 -11.47 3.66 -6.68
C LEU A 122 -11.13 3.39 -8.15
N SER A 123 -11.59 4.28 -9.04
CA SER A 123 -11.31 4.20 -10.48
C SER A 123 -9.82 4.38 -10.83
N SER A 124 -9.10 5.18 -10.04
CA SER A 124 -7.68 5.48 -10.21
C SER A 124 -6.77 4.25 -10.09
N TYR A 125 -7.17 3.21 -9.35
CA TYR A 125 -6.39 1.97 -9.27
C TYR A 125 -6.27 1.28 -10.62
N LYS A 126 -7.33 1.28 -11.44
CA LYS A 126 -7.29 0.63 -12.76
C LYS A 126 -6.22 1.26 -13.65
N SER A 127 -6.24 2.58 -13.78
CA SER A 127 -5.30 3.27 -14.68
C SER A 127 -3.87 3.19 -14.17
N GLN A 128 -3.65 3.34 -12.86
CA GLN A 128 -2.31 3.29 -12.28
C GLN A 128 -1.74 1.87 -12.22
N ALA A 129 -2.53 0.86 -11.85
CA ALA A 129 -2.07 -0.54 -11.85
C ALA A 129 -1.69 -1.01 -13.25
N LEU A 130 -2.52 -0.70 -14.25
CA LEU A 130 -2.18 -0.98 -15.65
C LEU A 130 -0.95 -0.21 -16.11
N LYS A 131 -0.69 1.00 -15.61
CA LYS A 131 0.50 1.79 -15.96
C LYS A 131 1.77 1.24 -15.32
N VAL A 132 1.71 0.82 -14.06
CA VAL A 132 2.88 0.41 -13.26
C VAL A 132 3.29 -1.03 -13.53
N PHE A 133 2.34 -1.95 -13.76
CA PHE A 133 2.62 -3.37 -14.01
C PHE A 133 2.85 -3.72 -15.49
N ARG A 134 2.81 -2.74 -16.39
CA ARG A 134 3.18 -2.94 -17.79
C ARG A 134 4.69 -2.97 -17.93
N GLU A 135 5.19 -3.98 -18.63
CA GLU A 135 6.59 -4.11 -18.97
C GLU A 135 6.83 -3.80 -20.45
N ALA A 136 7.99 -3.21 -20.74
CA ALA A 136 8.40 -2.90 -22.11
C ALA A 136 8.90 -4.16 -22.79
N LEU A 137 8.16 -4.62 -23.80
CA LEU A 137 8.59 -5.69 -24.69
C LEU A 137 9.61 -5.10 -25.67
N HIS A 138 10.88 -5.32 -25.37
CA HIS A 138 11.99 -4.92 -26.22
C HIS A 138 12.11 -5.90 -27.39
N THR A 139 11.70 -5.47 -28.58
CA THR A 139 11.74 -6.28 -29.81
C THR A 139 13.02 -6.07 -30.62
N GLY A 140 14.00 -5.33 -30.07
CA GLY A 140 15.25 -4.98 -30.76
C GLY A 140 15.09 -3.98 -31.92
N LYS A 141 13.87 -3.51 -32.20
CA LYS A 141 13.57 -2.55 -33.28
C LYS A 141 13.68 -1.11 -32.76
N VAL A 142 14.12 -0.21 -33.63
CA VAL A 142 14.19 1.23 -33.35
C VAL A 142 12.76 1.79 -33.19
N GLY A 143 12.47 2.41 -32.05
CA GLY A 143 11.17 3.00 -31.73
C GLY A 143 10.73 2.74 -30.29
N ARG A 144 9.58 3.30 -29.89
CA ARG A 144 9.03 3.12 -28.54
C ARG A 144 8.59 1.65 -28.35
N PRO A 145 9.14 0.93 -27.37
CA PRO A 145 8.76 -0.46 -27.09
C PRO A 145 7.26 -0.59 -26.75
N ARG A 146 6.66 -1.72 -27.15
CA ARG A 146 5.27 -2.02 -26.78
C ARG A 146 5.20 -2.37 -25.30
N LEU A 147 4.26 -1.76 -24.57
CA LEU A 147 4.02 -2.04 -23.17
C LEU A 147 2.97 -3.15 -23.04
N VAL A 148 3.36 -4.30 -22.48
CA VAL A 148 2.51 -5.48 -22.34
C VAL A 148 2.33 -5.80 -20.85
N LEU A 149 1.14 -6.26 -20.47
CA LEU A 149 0.88 -6.77 -19.12
C LEU A 149 1.31 -8.24 -19.07
N GLY A 150 2.07 -8.63 -18.05
CA GLY A 150 2.44 -10.03 -17.84
C GLY A 150 1.20 -10.92 -17.72
N THR A 151 1.23 -12.11 -18.30
CA THR A 151 0.09 -13.06 -18.34
C THR A 151 -0.35 -13.51 -16.94
N GLY A 152 0.54 -13.50 -15.96
CA GLY A 152 0.24 -13.85 -14.57
C GLY A 152 -0.20 -12.68 -13.68
N VAL A 153 -0.26 -11.44 -14.21
CA VAL A 153 -0.72 -10.26 -13.46
C VAL A 153 -2.24 -10.21 -13.46
N MET A 154 -2.82 -10.33 -12.28
CA MET A 154 -4.26 -10.27 -12.08
C MET A 154 -4.62 -9.03 -11.28
N ILE A 155 -5.66 -8.31 -11.71
CA ILE A 155 -6.16 -7.14 -11.02
C ILE A 155 -7.65 -7.32 -10.80
N ALA A 156 -8.05 -7.41 -9.53
CA ALA A 156 -9.43 -7.49 -9.10
C ALA A 156 -9.82 -6.22 -8.34
N ARG A 157 -11.06 -5.79 -8.56
CA ARG A 157 -11.64 -4.62 -7.89
C ARG A 157 -12.89 -5.04 -7.14
N VAL A 158 -13.01 -4.60 -5.91
CA VAL A 158 -14.23 -4.71 -5.12
C VAL A 158 -14.97 -3.38 -5.18
N ILE A 159 -16.22 -3.40 -5.62
CA ILE A 159 -17.09 -2.22 -5.73
C ILE A 159 -18.21 -2.39 -4.72
N LYS A 160 -18.20 -1.56 -3.68
CA LYS A 160 -19.26 -1.50 -2.69
C LYS A 160 -20.37 -0.57 -3.20
N ARG A 161 -21.57 -1.10 -3.43
CA ARG A 161 -22.76 -0.30 -3.74
C ARG A 161 -23.39 0.13 -2.43
N TYR A 162 -23.53 1.44 -2.27
CA TYR A 162 -24.12 2.03 -1.08
C TYR A 162 -25.56 2.48 -1.36
N GLN A 163 -26.47 2.18 -0.45
CA GLN A 163 -27.81 2.77 -0.40
C GLN A 163 -28.03 3.31 1.01
N ARG A 164 -28.45 4.58 1.13
CA ARG A 164 -28.69 5.23 2.43
C ARG A 164 -27.52 5.05 3.43
N ARG A 165 -26.27 5.20 2.96
CA ARG A 165 -25.02 5.03 3.73
C ARG A 165 -24.74 3.61 4.27
N ARG A 166 -25.50 2.60 3.84
CA ARG A 166 -25.22 1.18 4.12
C ARG A 166 -24.73 0.49 2.85
N VAL A 167 -23.78 -0.43 3.00
CA VAL A 167 -23.35 -1.30 1.88
C VAL A 167 -24.48 -2.29 1.64
N VAL A 168 -25.11 -2.22 0.47
CA VAL A 168 -26.22 -3.11 0.09
C VAL A 168 -25.72 -4.27 -0.76
N GLU A 169 -24.66 -4.04 -1.52
CA GLU A 169 -24.14 -5.03 -2.46
C GLU A 169 -22.62 -4.84 -2.62
N VAL A 170 -21.90 -5.96 -2.73
CA VAL A 170 -20.46 -5.98 -2.99
C VAL A 170 -20.24 -6.67 -4.32
N MET A 171 -20.00 -5.87 -5.36
CA MET A 171 -19.69 -6.37 -6.69
C MET A 171 -18.19 -6.62 -6.79
N ARG A 172 -17.79 -7.78 -7.33
CA ARG A 172 -16.39 -8.10 -7.62
C ARG A 172 -16.21 -8.01 -9.13
N ARG A 173 -15.23 -7.23 -9.58
CA ARG A 173 -14.95 -7.05 -11.01
C ARG A 173 -13.48 -7.34 -11.28
N VAL A 174 -13.23 -8.28 -12.18
CA VAL A 174 -11.87 -8.52 -12.69
C VAL A 174 -11.57 -7.49 -13.77
N VAL A 175 -10.43 -6.82 -13.63
CA VAL A 175 -9.96 -5.76 -14.52
C VAL A 175 -8.91 -6.31 -15.49
N ALA A 176 -8.09 -7.25 -15.02
CA ALA A 176 -7.10 -7.98 -15.81
C ALA A 176 -6.95 -9.40 -15.24
N GLY A 177 -6.81 -10.40 -16.12
CA GLY A 177 -6.74 -11.83 -15.77
C GLY A 177 -8.05 -12.58 -16.04
N SER A 178 -7.99 -13.91 -15.95
CA SER A 178 -9.15 -14.79 -16.03
C SER A 178 -9.92 -14.78 -14.70
N GLU A 179 -11.25 -14.67 -14.74
CA GLU A 179 -12.08 -14.70 -13.53
C GLU A 179 -11.91 -16.02 -12.75
N ALA A 180 -11.77 -17.14 -13.45
CA ALA A 180 -11.57 -18.46 -12.82
C ALA A 180 -10.23 -18.54 -12.06
N GLU A 181 -9.16 -17.96 -12.60
CA GLU A 181 -7.85 -17.94 -11.94
C GLU A 181 -7.81 -16.97 -10.76
N VAL A 182 -8.49 -15.82 -10.87
CA VAL A 182 -8.63 -14.87 -9.77
C VAL A 182 -9.37 -15.52 -8.62
N ILE A 183 -10.49 -16.19 -8.88
CA ILE A 183 -11.29 -16.88 -7.85
C ILE A 183 -10.47 -18.01 -7.21
N SER A 184 -9.81 -18.83 -8.03
CA SER A 184 -8.94 -19.91 -7.55
C SER A 184 -7.84 -19.40 -6.62
N ARG A 185 -7.18 -18.29 -6.97
CA ARG A 185 -6.12 -17.69 -6.12
C ARG A 185 -6.64 -16.99 -4.87
N VAL A 186 -7.85 -16.42 -4.91
CA VAL A 186 -8.47 -15.85 -3.70
C VAL A 186 -8.87 -16.96 -2.73
N ILE A 187 -9.27 -18.13 -3.21
CA ILE A 187 -9.68 -19.28 -2.38
C ILE A 187 -8.47 -20.09 -1.88
N ALA A 188 -7.38 -20.14 -2.66
CA ALA A 188 -6.19 -20.92 -2.34
C ALA A 188 -5.24 -20.28 -1.30
N THR A 189 -5.60 -19.09 -0.77
CA THR A 189 -4.82 -18.35 0.23
C THR A 189 -5.48 -18.44 1.60
#